data_AF-A0AAW9KQN5-F1
#
_entry.id   AF-A0AAW9KQN5-F1
#
_cell.length_a   1.000
_cell.length_b   1.000
_cell.length_c   1.000
_cell.angle_alpha   90.00
_cell.angle_beta   90.00
_cell.angle_gamma   90.00
#
_symmetry.space_group_name_H-M   'P 1'
#
loop_
_entity.id
_entity.type
_entity.pdbx_description
1 polymer ?
#
loop_
_entity_poly.entity_id
_entity_poly.type
_entity_poly.pdbx_seq_one_letter_code
_entity_poly.pdbx_strand_id
1 'polypeptide(L)'
;MDKNRVHAIIANAVESGGSFSPIDRVKFVQFAKMHGIEYSVIEEVIDITQTISLIHLHEDRLDASDLPREQKKAMCADLQKSIDENLEALKNIKNNI
;
A
#
# COMPACT_ATOMS: atom_id res chain seq x y z
N MET A 1 19.66 14.26 6.46
CA MET A 1 19.21 12.88 6.26
C MET A 1 18.51 12.83 4.91
N ASP A 2 18.99 12.00 3.99
CA ASP A 2 18.71 12.13 2.56
C ASP A 2 17.23 11.92 2.19
N LYS A 3 16.71 12.82 1.34
CA LYS A 3 15.41 12.75 0.67
C LYS A 3 15.21 11.39 -0.06
N ASN A 4 16.31 10.74 -0.42
CA ASN A 4 16.34 9.41 -1.03
C ASN A 4 15.83 8.28 -0.13
N ARG A 5 15.95 8.38 1.21
CA ARG A 5 15.46 7.30 2.10
C ARG A 5 13.94 7.23 2.16
N VAL A 6 13.25 8.35 2.00
CA VAL A 6 11.78 8.43 2.03
C VAL A 6 11.21 7.83 0.76
N HIS A 7 11.75 8.26 -0.39
CA HIS A 7 11.42 7.66 -1.66
C HIS A 7 11.74 6.18 -1.67
N ALA A 8 12.85 5.73 -1.07
CA ALA A 8 13.16 4.31 -0.97
C ALA A 8 12.19 3.53 -0.07
N ILE A 9 11.67 4.12 1.01
CA ILE A 9 10.68 3.47 1.89
C ILE A 9 9.31 3.38 1.20
N ILE A 10 8.88 4.47 0.57
CA ILE A 10 7.61 4.49 -0.19
C ILE A 10 7.72 3.60 -1.43
N ALA A 11 8.84 3.65 -2.16
CA ALA A 11 9.09 2.79 -3.31
C ALA A 11 9.17 1.32 -2.90
N ASN A 12 9.87 0.96 -1.82
CA ASN A 12 9.84 -0.43 -1.34
C ASN A 12 8.43 -0.86 -0.95
N ALA A 13 7.67 -0.01 -0.24
CA ALA A 13 6.30 -0.34 0.14
C ALA A 13 5.37 -0.55 -1.08
N VAL A 14 5.58 0.23 -2.15
CA VAL A 14 4.84 0.14 -3.42
C VAL A 14 5.32 -1.01 -4.30
N GLU A 15 6.64 -1.23 -4.42
CA GLU A 15 7.27 -2.23 -5.30
C GLU A 15 7.26 -3.64 -4.69
N SER A 16 7.30 -3.76 -3.35
CA SER A 16 7.36 -5.07 -2.70
C SER A 16 6.01 -5.59 -2.20
N GLY A 17 4.92 -4.81 -2.36
CA GLY A 17 3.61 -5.16 -1.78
C GLY A 17 3.68 -5.48 -0.28
N GLY A 18 4.63 -4.87 0.44
CA GLY A 18 5.02 -5.28 1.78
C GLY A 18 4.33 -4.44 2.85
N SER A 19 3.73 -5.11 3.85
CA SER A 19 3.05 -4.42 4.95
C SER A 19 4.04 -3.68 5.83
N PHE A 20 3.65 -2.51 6.37
CA PHE A 20 4.42 -1.86 7.42
C PHE A 20 4.58 -2.76 8.64
N SER A 21 5.82 -3.08 9.01
CA SER A 21 6.10 -3.60 10.34
C SER A 21 5.77 -2.53 11.40
N PRO A 22 5.48 -2.91 12.66
CA PRO A 22 5.23 -1.94 13.73
C PRO A 22 6.36 -0.91 13.88
N ILE A 23 7.62 -1.33 13.68
CA ILE A 23 8.80 -0.46 13.76
C ILE A 23 8.86 0.50 12.58
N ASP A 24 8.55 0.03 11.37
CA ASP A 24 8.59 0.87 10.16
C ASP A 24 7.46 1.89 10.16
N ARG A 25 6.29 1.54 10.69
CA ARG A 25 5.19 2.48 10.93
C ARG A 25 5.63 3.63 11.84
N VAL A 26 6.26 3.31 12.98
CA VAL A 26 6.73 4.34 13.92
C VAL A 26 7.77 5.26 13.26
N LYS A 27 8.73 4.70 12.52
CA LYS A 27 9.74 5.48 11.79
C LYS A 27 9.10 6.38 10.73
N PHE A 28 8.13 5.87 9.97
CA PHE A 28 7.41 6.62 8.95
C PHE A 28 6.61 7.78 9.57
N VAL A 29 5.82 7.52 10.61
CA VAL A 29 5.04 8.55 11.31
C VAL A 29 5.94 9.64 11.87
N GLN A 30 7.03 9.27 12.54
CA GLN A 30 7.98 10.23 13.10
C GLN A 30 8.64 11.07 12.01
N PHE A 31 9.02 10.44 10.89
CA PHE A 31 9.59 11.12 9.75
C PHE A 31 8.59 12.09 9.10
N ALA A 32 7.37 11.65 8.82
CA ALA A 32 6.34 12.45 8.16
C ALA A 32 5.93 13.66 9.02
N LYS A 33 5.80 13.47 10.34
CA LYS A 33 5.59 14.58 11.30
C LYS A 33 6.75 15.58 11.29
N MET A 34 8.00 15.12 11.23
CA MET A 34 9.17 16.01 11.14
C MET A 34 9.14 16.90 9.89
N HIS A 35 8.51 16.42 8.82
CA HIS A 35 8.35 17.14 7.56
C HIS A 35 7.04 17.93 7.46
N GLY A 36 6.29 18.05 8.57
CA GLY A 36 5.05 18.84 8.61
C GLY A 36 3.88 18.20 7.87
N ILE A 37 3.95 16.90 7.55
CA ILE A 37 2.82 16.19 6.94
C ILE A 37 1.72 16.01 7.98
N GLU A 38 0.49 16.31 7.58
CA GLU A 38 -0.68 16.16 8.43
C GLU A 38 -0.89 14.71 8.85
N TYR A 39 -1.34 14.51 10.09
CA TYR A 39 -1.55 13.18 10.64
C TYR A 39 -2.62 12.38 9.89
N SER A 40 -3.66 13.05 9.37
CA SER A 40 -4.70 12.47 8.50
C SER A 40 -4.09 11.82 7.26
N VAL A 41 -3.21 12.54 6.55
CA VAL A 41 -2.51 12.05 5.36
C VAL A 41 -1.57 10.90 5.71
N ILE A 42 -0.91 10.96 6.87
CA ILE A 42 -0.04 9.88 7.35
C ILE A 42 -0.83 8.59 7.58
N GLU A 43 -2.00 8.68 8.22
CA GLU A 43 -2.88 7.53 8.44
C GLU A 43 -3.38 6.94 7.12
N GLU A 44 -3.83 7.79 6.19
CA GLU A 44 -4.33 7.36 4.89
C GLU A 44 -3.26 6.62 4.06
N VAL A 45 -2.01 7.09 4.07
CA VAL A 45 -0.90 6.40 3.40
C VAL A 45 -0.61 5.04 4.03
N ILE A 46 -0.69 4.92 5.36
CA ILE A 46 -0.48 3.65 6.06
C ILE A 46 -1.58 2.65 5.70
N ASP A 47 -2.83 3.08 5.77
CA ASP A 47 -4.00 2.24 5.51
C ASP A 47 -4.00 1.73 4.06
N ILE A 48 -3.66 2.60 3.08
CA ILE A 48 -3.56 2.21 1.67
C ILE A 48 -2.42 1.21 1.46
N THR A 49 -1.25 1.45 2.04
CA THR A 49 -0.10 0.53 1.93
C THR A 49 -0.43 -0.86 2.51
N GLN A 50 -1.08 -0.88 3.67
CA GLN A 50 -1.52 -2.13 4.29
C GLN A 50 -2.57 -2.85 3.44
N THR A 51 -3.52 -2.12 2.88
CA THR A 51 -4.54 -2.67 1.99
C THR A 51 -3.92 -3.32 0.75
N ILE A 52 -2.98 -2.64 0.08
CA ILE A 52 -2.24 -3.18 -1.07
C ILE A 52 -1.46 -4.44 -0.69
N SER A 53 -0.86 -4.47 0.49
CA SER A 53 -0.09 -5.64 0.95
C SER A 53 -0.98 -6.85 1.21
N LEU A 54 -2.14 -6.63 1.83
CA LEU A 54 -3.14 -7.68 2.07
C LEU A 54 -3.70 -8.22 0.76
N ILE A 55 -3.87 -7.35 -0.23
CA ILE A 55 -4.32 -7.72 -1.57
C ILE A 55 -3.31 -8.67 -2.22
N HIS A 56 -2.03 -8.34 -2.31
CA HIS A 56 -1.03 -9.24 -2.91
C HIS A 56 -0.97 -10.60 -2.19
N LEU A 57 -1.02 -10.60 -0.85
CA LEU A 57 -1.09 -11.85 -0.08
C LEU A 57 -2.36 -12.66 -0.40
N HIS A 58 -3.48 -11.99 -0.65
CA HIS A 58 -4.71 -12.64 -1.08
C HIS A 58 -4.58 -13.23 -2.48
N GLU A 59 -3.92 -12.56 -3.41
CA GLU A 59 -3.64 -13.07 -4.76
C GLU A 59 -2.80 -14.34 -4.72
N ASP A 60 -1.69 -14.34 -3.96
CA ASP A 60 -0.83 -15.51 -3.79
C ASP A 60 -1.59 -16.71 -3.18
N ARG A 61 -2.43 -16.44 -2.16
CA ARG A 61 -3.27 -17.46 -1.54
C ARG A 61 -4.36 -17.97 -2.48
N LEU A 62 -4.93 -17.09 -3.29
CA LEU A 62 -5.95 -17.44 -4.27
C LEU A 62 -5.36 -18.33 -5.37
N ASP A 63 -4.16 -18.01 -5.84
CA ASP A 63 -3.47 -18.81 -6.83
C ASP A 63 -3.12 -20.21 -6.28
N ALA A 64 -2.66 -20.28 -5.03
CA ALA A 64 -2.37 -21.53 -4.33
C ALA A 64 -3.61 -22.35 -3.90
N SER A 65 -4.82 -21.80 -4.02
CA SER A 65 -6.05 -22.48 -3.58
C SER A 65 -6.54 -23.56 -4.55
N ASP A 66 -7.38 -24.47 -4.07
CA ASP A 66 -8.04 -25.49 -4.91
C ASP A 66 -9.27 -24.95 -5.68
N LEU A 67 -9.46 -23.63 -5.73
CA LEU A 67 -10.62 -23.04 -6.40
C LEU A 67 -10.63 -23.29 -7.91
N PRO A 68 -11.82 -23.44 -8.53
CA PRO A 68 -11.95 -23.51 -9.97
C PRO A 68 -11.38 -22.25 -10.64
N ARG A 69 -10.74 -22.42 -11.80
CA ARG A 69 -10.08 -21.35 -12.56
C ARG A 69 -10.97 -20.11 -12.79
N GLU A 70 -12.25 -20.31 -13.08
CA GLU A 70 -13.19 -19.19 -13.32
C GLU A 70 -13.48 -18.38 -12.05
N GLN A 71 -13.52 -19.02 -10.87
CA GLN A 71 -13.67 -18.31 -9.60
C GLN A 71 -12.40 -17.54 -9.24
N LYS A 72 -11.22 -18.13 -9.48
CA LYS A 72 -9.94 -17.43 -9.30
C LYS A 72 -9.87 -16.18 -10.18
N LYS A 73 -10.27 -16.29 -11.45
CA LYS A 73 -10.25 -15.18 -12.40
C LYS A 73 -11.19 -14.05 -12.00
N ALA A 74 -12.39 -14.37 -11.52
CA ALA A 74 -13.34 -13.37 -11.02
C ALA A 74 -12.79 -12.64 -9.78
N MET A 75 -12.26 -13.39 -8.81
CA MET A 75 -11.68 -12.81 -7.59
C MET A 75 -10.42 -11.96 -7.88
N CYS A 76 -9.53 -12.39 -8.78
CA CYS A 76 -8.39 -11.56 -9.22
C CYS A 76 -8.86 -10.25 -9.87
N ALA A 77 -9.93 -10.26 -10.67
CA ALA A 77 -10.44 -9.05 -11.31
C ALA A 77 -11.02 -8.04 -10.29
N ASP A 78 -11.77 -8.53 -9.30
CA ASP A 78 -12.29 -7.70 -8.22
C ASP A 78 -11.15 -7.12 -7.37
N LEU A 79 -10.12 -7.93 -7.12
CA LEU A 79 -8.94 -7.54 -6.36
C LEU A 79 -8.14 -6.45 -7.09
N GLN A 80 -7.86 -6.63 -8.38
CA GLN A 80 -7.17 -5.65 -9.21
C GLN A 80 -7.92 -4.32 -9.25
N LYS A 81 -9.26 -4.36 -9.35
CA LYS A 81 -10.09 -3.16 -9.31
C LYS A 81 -9.89 -2.38 -8.00
N SER A 82 -9.84 -3.06 -6.86
CA SER A 82 -9.60 -2.41 -5.57
C SER A 82 -8.19 -1.80 -5.47
N ILE A 83 -7.17 -2.44 -6.05
CA ILE A 83 -5.82 -1.86 -6.15
C ILE A 83 -5.86 -0.57 -6.96
N ASP A 84 -6.49 -0.60 -8.14
CA ASP A 84 -6.54 0.55 -9.05
C ASP A 84 -7.25 1.75 -8.40
N GLU A 85 -8.36 1.52 -7.70
CA GLU A 85 -9.09 2.55 -6.94
C GLU A 85 -8.22 3.18 -5.84
N ASN A 86 -7.49 2.36 -5.09
CA ASN A 86 -6.59 2.84 -4.03
C ASN A 86 -5.37 3.60 -4.59
N LEU A 87 -4.80 3.15 -5.71
CA LEU A 87 -3.71 3.86 -6.39
C LEU A 87 -4.17 5.21 -6.92
N GLU A 88 -5.40 5.32 -7.40
CA GLU A 88 -5.98 6.58 -7.84
C GLU A 88 -6.20 7.55 -6.66
N ALA A 89 -6.67 7.05 -5.52
CA ALA A 89 -6.76 7.85 -4.29
C ALA A 89 -5.39 8.42 -3.89
N LEU A 90 -4.32 7.61 -3.92
CA LEU A 90 -2.96 8.09 -3.64
C LEU A 90 -2.49 9.18 -4.60
N LYS A 91 -2.76 9.04 -5.91
CA LYS A 91 -2.40 10.08 -6.89
C LYS A 91 -3.13 11.39 -6.61
N ASN A 92 -4.41 11.31 -6.24
CA ASN A 92 -5.20 12.48 -5.89
C ASN A 92 -4.67 13.17 -4.64
N ILE A 93 -4.28 12.41 -3.61
CA ILE A 93 -3.63 12.97 -2.41
C ILE A 93 -2.32 13.67 -2.81
N LYS A 94 -1.47 13.02 -3.62
CA LYS A 94 -0.21 13.61 -4.10
C LYS A 94 -0.42 14.93 -4.85
N ASN A 95 -1.48 15.05 -5.63
CA ASN A 95 -1.76 16.25 -6.43
C ASN A 95 -2.40 17.39 -5.63
N ASN A 96 -2.94 17.09 -4.44
CA ASN A 96 -3.60 18.05 -3.54
C ASN A 96 -2.70 18.49 -2.36
N ILE A 97 -1.45 18.03 -2.31
CA ILE A 97 -0.39 18.43 -1.37
C ILE A 97 0.60 19.34 -2.10
#